data_AF-A0A158ACG9-F1
#
_entry.id   AF-A0A158ACG9-F1
#
_cell.length_a   1.000
_cell.length_b   1.000
_cell.length_c   1.000
_cell.angle_alpha   90.00
_cell.angle_beta   90.00
_cell.angle_gamma   90.00
#
_symmetry.space_group_name_H-M   'P 1'
#
loop_
_entity.id
_entity.type
_entity.pdbx_description
1 polymer ?
#
loop_
_entity_poly.entity_id
_entity_poly.type
_entity_poly.pdbx_seq_one_letter_code
_entity_poly.pdbx_strand_id
1 'polypeptide(L)'
;MKCANEQSLRYQVEKWLAPGSMPVHVRQFSRTRFDRRRYVCVEALHGAVSRALFFFRHDDGHWCVYPPAPKQSNMRGERLAA
;
A
#
# COMPACT_ATOMS: atom_id res chain seq x y z
N MET A 1 -17.93 13.52 -1.04
CA MET A 1 -17.47 12.53 -0.04
C MET A 1 -17.14 11.26 -0.80
N LYS A 2 -15.87 10.82 -0.83
CA LYS A 2 -15.57 9.47 -1.34
C LYS A 2 -16.19 8.48 -0.38
N CYS A 3 -16.96 7.51 -0.88
CA CYS A 3 -17.54 6.48 -0.05
C CYS A 3 -16.38 5.71 0.62
N ALA A 4 -16.44 5.47 1.93
CA ALA A 4 -15.36 4.78 2.67
C ALA A 4 -14.94 3.44 2.05
N ASN A 5 -15.80 2.84 1.22
CA ASN A 5 -15.49 1.66 0.43
C ASN A 5 -14.40 1.89 -0.62
N GLU A 6 -14.38 3.04 -1.32
CA GLU A 6 -13.42 3.38 -2.39
C GLU A 6 -11.96 3.48 -1.92
N GLN A 7 -11.76 3.47 -0.61
CA GLN A 7 -10.46 3.62 0.05
C GLN A 7 -10.06 2.35 0.83
N SER A 8 -10.92 1.33 0.81
CA SER A 8 -10.68 0.05 1.47
C SER A 8 -9.65 -0.79 0.71
N LEU A 9 -9.00 -1.73 1.40
CA LEU A 9 -8.09 -2.68 0.75
C LEU A 9 -8.83 -3.50 -0.32
N ARG A 10 -10.05 -3.96 0.01
CA ARG A 10 -10.88 -4.76 -0.91
C ARG A 10 -11.11 -4.02 -2.22
N TYR A 11 -11.56 -2.77 -2.14
CA TYR A 11 -11.80 -1.96 -3.33
C TYR A 11 -10.53 -1.77 -4.15
N GLN A 12 -9.39 -1.51 -3.52
CA GLN A 12 -8.13 -1.32 -4.23
C GLN A 12 -7.64 -2.61 -4.90
N VAL A 13 -7.82 -3.76 -4.25
CA VAL A 13 -7.52 -5.07 -4.84
C VAL A 13 -8.39 -5.32 -6.07
N GLU A 14 -9.70 -5.09 -5.95
CA GLU A 14 -10.64 -5.25 -7.06
C GLU A 14 -10.33 -4.30 -8.23
N LYS A 15 -9.97 -3.05 -7.92
CA LYS A 15 -9.66 -2.03 -8.93
C LYS A 15 -8.38 -2.32 -9.71
N TRP A 16 -7.32 -2.79 -9.04
CA TRP A 16 -5.99 -2.85 -9.63
C TRP A 16 -5.48 -4.25 -9.94
N LEU A 17 -5.94 -5.28 -9.23
CA LEU A 17 -5.36 -6.62 -9.29
C LEU A 17 -6.34 -7.69 -9.77
N ALA A 18 -7.56 -7.70 -9.23
CA ALA A 18 -8.53 -8.77 -9.42
C ALA A 18 -9.92 -8.22 -9.78
N PRO A 19 -10.06 -7.53 -10.93
CA PRO A 19 -11.36 -7.05 -11.38
C PRO A 19 -12.32 -8.22 -11.58
N GLY A 20 -13.57 -8.08 -11.11
CA GLY A 20 -14.57 -9.14 -11.19
C GLY A 20 -14.48 -10.19 -10.08
N SER A 21 -13.92 -9.84 -8.90
CA SER A 21 -13.82 -10.72 -7.73
C SER A 21 -13.13 -12.07 -8.01
N MET A 22 -12.04 -12.04 -8.77
CA MET A 22 -11.19 -13.23 -8.94
C MET A 22 -10.62 -13.68 -7.59
N PRO A 23 -10.35 -14.99 -7.38
CA PRO A 23 -9.69 -15.46 -6.17
C PRO A 23 -8.34 -14.79 -5.96
N VAL A 24 -8.11 -14.31 -4.74
CA VAL A 24 -6.85 -13.68 -4.32
C VAL A 24 -6.35 -14.29 -3.02
N HIS A 25 -5.04 -14.23 -2.80
CA HIS A 25 -4.43 -14.61 -1.53
C HIS A 25 -3.42 -13.56 -1.08
N VAL A 26 -3.28 -13.43 0.23
CA VAL A 26 -2.24 -12.59 0.84
C VAL A 26 -0.94 -13.38 0.85
N ARG A 27 0.04 -12.94 0.06
CA ARG A 27 1.37 -13.55 0.01
C ARG A 27 2.27 -13.05 1.13
N GLN A 28 2.13 -11.78 1.51
CA GLN A 28 2.92 -11.16 2.57
C GLN A 28 2.11 -10.06 3.25
N PHE A 29 2.27 -9.91 4.56
CA PHE A 29 1.78 -8.77 5.32
C PHE A 29 2.81 -8.37 6.36
N SER A 30 3.15 -7.08 6.44
CA SER A 30 4.14 -6.59 7.39
C SER A 30 4.06 -5.07 7.58
N ARG A 31 5.13 -4.50 8.14
CA ARG A 31 5.35 -3.06 8.30
C ARG A 31 6.66 -2.66 7.63
N THR A 32 6.68 -1.48 7.04
CA THR A 32 7.89 -0.84 6.54
C THR A 32 8.88 -0.57 7.69
N ARG A 33 10.18 -0.57 7.38
CA ARG A 33 11.23 -0.46 8.40
C ARG A 33 11.26 0.92 9.09
N PHE A 34 11.16 1.99 8.30
CA PHE A 34 11.40 3.35 8.79
C PHE A 34 10.18 4.00 9.45
N ASP A 35 9.01 3.93 8.82
CA ASP A 35 7.80 4.62 9.26
C ASP A 35 6.74 3.65 9.84
N ARG A 36 7.04 2.35 9.90
CA ARG A 36 6.21 1.29 10.52
C ARG A 36 4.79 1.19 9.93
N ARG A 37 4.56 1.76 8.75
CA ARG A 37 3.29 1.75 8.04
C ARG A 37 3.02 0.34 7.50
N ARG A 38 1.76 -0.08 7.56
CA ARG A 38 1.36 -1.43 7.15
C ARG A 38 1.37 -1.54 5.64
N TYR A 39 1.82 -2.69 5.15
CA TYR A 39 1.64 -3.06 3.75
C TYR A 39 1.23 -4.53 3.64
N VAL A 40 0.60 -4.86 2.52
CA VAL A 40 0.23 -6.22 2.15
C VAL A 40 0.60 -6.45 0.70
N CYS A 41 1.16 -7.63 0.39
CA CYS A 41 1.31 -8.13 -0.95
C CYS A 41 0.18 -9.12 -1.23
N VAL A 42 -0.65 -8.81 -2.21
CA VAL A 42 -1.75 -9.65 -2.64
C VAL A 42 -1.40 -10.20 -4.00
N GLU A 43 -1.66 -11.48 -4.19
CA GLU A 43 -1.47 -12.19 -5.45
C GLU A 43 -2.81 -12.71 -5.96
N ALA A 44 -2.99 -12.69 -7.28
CA ALA A 44 -4.16 -13.15 -8.00
C ALA A 44 -3.76 -13.95 -9.23
N LEU A 45 -4.57 -14.95 -9.58
CA LEU A 45 -4.41 -15.72 -10.82
C LEU A 45 -5.24 -15.09 -11.95
N HIS A 46 -4.60 -14.91 -13.09
CA HIS A 46 -5.23 -14.44 -14.32
C HIS A 46 -4.95 -15.45 -15.45
N GLY A 47 -5.84 -16.43 -15.59
CA GLY A 47 -5.61 -17.59 -16.44
C GLY A 47 -4.44 -18.43 -15.91
N ALA A 48 -3.43 -18.67 -16.76
CA ALA A 48 -2.24 -19.43 -16.41
C ALA A 48 -1.13 -18.60 -15.72
N VAL A 49 -1.33 -17.29 -15.51
CA VAL A 49 -0.31 -16.38 -15.01
C VAL A 49 -0.73 -15.79 -13.67
N SER A 50 0.18 -15.69 -12.70
CA SER A 50 -0.06 -14.95 -11.47
C SER A 50 0.45 -13.51 -11.57
N ARG A 51 -0.25 -12.59 -10.91
CA ARG A 51 0.15 -11.19 -10.75
C ARG A 51 0.07 -10.84 -9.27
N ALA A 52 0.98 -9.99 -8.81
CA ALA A 52 0.98 -9.53 -7.43
C ALA A 52 1.19 -8.02 -7.36
N LEU A 53 0.53 -7.38 -6.39
CA LEU A 53 0.70 -5.97 -6.09
C LEU A 53 0.87 -5.76 -4.59
N PHE A 54 1.67 -4.75 -4.25
CA PHE A 54 1.77 -4.22 -2.90
C PHE A 54 0.71 -3.13 -2.70
N PHE A 55 0.03 -3.19 -1.57
CA PHE A 55 -0.89 -2.18 -1.09
C PHE A 55 -0.37 -1.64 0.23
N PHE A 56 -0.34 -0.31 0.36
CA PHE A 56 0.20 0.39 1.50
C PHE A 56 -0.93 1.13 2.21
N ARG A 57 -0.93 1.05 3.54
CA ARG A 57 -1.85 1.84 4.35
C ARG A 57 -1.23 3.20 4.64
N HIS A 58 -1.93 4.26 4.22
CA HIS A 58 -1.56 5.65 4.44
C HIS A 58 -2.09 6.14 5.80
N ASP A 59 -1.59 7.29 6.26
CA ASP A 59 -1.92 7.83 7.59
C ASP A 59 -3.38 8.27 7.71
N ASP A 60 -4.03 8.59 6.58
CA ASP A 60 -5.47 8.84 6.45
C ASP A 60 -6.31 7.56 6.56
N GLY A 61 -5.66 6.40 6.72
CA GLY A 61 -6.29 5.09 6.83
C GLY A 61 -6.66 4.46 5.49
N HIS A 62 -6.44 5.15 4.37
CA HIS A 62 -6.69 4.63 3.04
C HIS A 62 -5.62 3.63 2.61
N TRP A 63 -6.01 2.71 1.72
CA TRP A 63 -5.08 1.82 1.04
C TRP A 63 -4.74 2.36 -0.35
N CYS A 64 -3.46 2.28 -0.74
CA CYS A 64 -2.96 2.75 -2.03
C CYS A 64 -1.95 1.76 -2.62
N VAL A 65 -1.79 1.75 -3.95
CA VAL A 65 -0.79 0.90 -4.65
C VAL A 65 0.61 1.52 -4.71
N TYR A 66 0.78 2.71 -4.15
CA TYR A 66 2.04 3.43 -4.05
C TYR A 66 2.43 3.61 -2.58
N PRO A 67 3.73 3.61 -2.26
CA PRO A 67 4.18 3.83 -0.91
C PRO A 67 3.79 5.24 -0.45
N PRO A 68 3.47 5.42 0.84
CA PRO A 68 3.21 6.73 1.40
C PRO A 68 4.48 7.58 1.33
N ALA A 69 4.31 8.89 1.22
CA ALA A 69 5.45 9.81 1.18
C ALA A 69 6.35 9.57 2.40
N PRO A 70 7.69 9.55 2.24
CA PRO A 70 8.59 9.50 3.37
C PRO A 70 8.21 10.61 4.35
N LYS A 71 8.14 10.31 5.65
CA LYS A 71 8.07 11.38 6.63
C LYS A 71 9.34 12.20 6.41
N GLN A 72 9.18 13.46 6.00
CA GLN A 72 10.31 14.38 5.95
C GLN A 72 10.91 14.37 7.35
N SER A 73 12.10 13.78 7.49
CA SER A 73 12.91 14.06 8.66
C SER A 73 13.13 15.57 8.59
N ASN A 74 12.56 16.32 9.52
CA ASN A 74 12.99 17.69 9.77
C ASN A 74 14.44 17.61 10.27
N MET A 75 15.37 17.31 9.38
CA MET A 75 16.79 17.50 9.58
C MET A 75 16.97 19.00 9.65
N ARG A 76 16.85 19.53 10.87
CA ARG A 76 17.30 20.87 11.19
C ARG A 76 18.79 20.85 10.87
N GLY A 77 19.18 21.44 9.74
CA GLY A 77 20.57 21.54 9.35
C GLY A 77 21.32 22.28 10.43
N GLU A 78 22.02 21.57 11.30
CA GLU A 78 23.02 22.16 12.17
C GLU A 78 24.10 22.72 11.25
N ARG A 79 24.08 24.03 11.04
CA ARG A 79 25.19 24.76 10.45
C ARG A 79 26.37 24.60 11.41
N LEU A 80 27.28 23.68 11.10
CA LEU A 80 28.62 23.70 11.67
C LEU A 80 29.31 24.93 11.07
N ALA A 81 29.41 25.99 11.87
CA ALA A 81 30.35 27.07 11.63
C ALA A 81 31.74 26.58 12.08
N ALA A 82 32.71 26.65 11.19
CA ALA A 82 34.14 26.55 11.50
C ALA A 82 34.71 27.97 11.59
#